data_AF-A0A6G4Z4E8-F1
#
_entry.id   AF-A0A6G4Z4E8-F1
#
_cell.length_a   1.000
_cell.length_b   1.000
_cell.length_c   1.000
_cell.angle_alpha   90.00
_cell.angle_beta   90.00
_cell.angle_gamma   90.00
#
_symmetry.space_group_name_H-M   'P 1'
#
loop_
_entity.id
_entity.type
_entity.pdbx_description
1 polymer ?
#
loop_
_entity_poly.entity_id
_entity_poly.type
_entity_poly.pdbx_seq_one_letter_code
_entity_poly.pdbx_strand_id
1 'polypeptide(L)'
;MSRQSQPNIHIKVSPTTKFKTTTIVFKFMAPLEYDTITARSLLSKLLVRATKKWPTDKSFNNHLADLYGAYVNSTISKFKD
;
A
#
# COMPACT_ATOMS: atom_id res chain seq x y z
N MET A 1 31.94 12.35 -1.07
CA MET A 1 31.29 11.11 -0.56
C MET A 1 29.85 11.43 -0.22
N SER A 2 28.91 11.07 -1.09
CA SER A 2 27.48 11.32 -0.92
C SER A 2 26.93 10.43 0.20
N ARG A 3 26.47 11.04 1.30
CA ARG A 3 25.68 10.33 2.32
C ARG A 3 24.42 9.80 1.64
N GLN A 4 24.34 8.49 1.41
CA GLN A 4 23.06 7.85 1.13
C GLN A 4 22.17 8.09 2.36
N SER A 5 21.17 8.94 2.21
CA SER A 5 20.12 9.11 3.21
C SER A 5 19.38 7.78 3.35
N GLN A 6 19.56 7.10 4.46
CA GLN A 6 18.72 5.96 4.81
C GLN A 6 17.24 6.42 4.80
N PRO A 7 16.33 5.71 4.14
CA PRO A 7 14.92 6.08 4.17
C PRO A 7 14.40 5.99 5.61
N ASN A 8 13.78 7.08 6.07
CA ASN A 8 13.21 7.16 7.42
C ASN A 8 11.90 6.34 7.50
N ILE A 9 12.02 5.02 7.63
CA ILE A 9 10.88 4.09 7.70
C ILE A 9 10.38 4.05 9.14
N HIS A 10 9.17 4.58 9.36
CA HIS A 10 8.49 4.50 10.66
C HIS A 10 7.58 3.27 10.71
N ILE A 11 7.81 2.40 11.69
CA ILE A 11 6.98 1.21 11.94
C ILE A 11 6.25 1.41 13.26
N LYS A 12 4.91 1.30 13.24
CA LYS A 12 4.06 1.32 14.43
C LYS A 12 3.26 0.02 14.50
N VAL A 13 3.41 -0.69 15.61
CA VAL A 13 2.63 -1.88 15.93
C VAL A 13 1.66 -1.54 17.06
N SER A 14 0.40 -1.92 16.91
CA SER A 14 -0.65 -1.74 17.94
C SER A 14 -1.19 -3.11 18.35
N PRO A 15 -0.54 -3.81 19.30
CA PRO A 15 -0.97 -5.15 19.71
C PRO A 15 -2.37 -5.13 20.32
N THR A 16 -3.24 -6.04 19.90
CA THR A 16 -4.58 -6.22 20.47
C THR A 16 -5.10 -7.61 20.18
N THR A 17 -5.91 -8.16 21.09
CA THR A 17 -6.62 -9.44 20.94
C THR A 17 -8.09 -9.24 20.58
N LYS A 18 -8.54 -7.99 20.41
CA LYS A 18 -9.95 -7.65 20.13
C LYS A 18 -10.45 -8.21 18.79
N PHE A 19 -9.57 -8.36 17.81
CA PHE A 19 -9.92 -8.74 16.44
C PHE A 19 -9.33 -10.10 16.08
N LYS A 20 -10.04 -10.84 15.21
CA LYS A 20 -9.61 -12.15 14.69
C LYS A 20 -8.68 -12.03 13.47
N THR A 21 -8.49 -10.82 12.95
CA THR A 21 -7.70 -10.54 11.75
C THR A 21 -6.56 -9.58 12.06
N THR A 22 -5.46 -9.72 11.31
CA THR A 22 -4.34 -8.77 11.34
C THR A 22 -4.42 -7.86 10.13
N THR A 23 -4.40 -6.55 10.36
CA THR A 23 -4.39 -5.55 9.29
C THR A 23 -3.01 -4.91 9.20
N ILE A 24 -2.43 -4.92 8.00
CA ILE A 24 -1.17 -4.24 7.70
C ILE A 24 -1.48 -3.04 6.81
N VAL A 25 -0.96 -1.86 7.16
CA VAL A 25 -1.19 -0.62 6.43
C VAL A 25 0.15 -0.02 6.02
N PHE A 26 0.34 0.18 4.72
CA PHE A 26 1.45 0.95 4.17
C PHE A 26 0.97 2.38 3.90
N LYS A 27 1.57 3.36 4.59
CA LYS A 27 1.24 4.78 4.41
C LYS A 27 2.39 5.49 3.71
N PHE A 28 2.15 5.89 2.47
CA PHE A 28 3.07 6.74 1.70
C PHE A 28 2.65 8.20 1.84
N MET A 29 3.58 9.06 2.25
CA MET A 29 3.35 10.49 2.39
C MET A 29 4.33 11.24 1.51
N ALA A 30 3.83 12.24 0.80
CA ALA A 30 4.64 13.14 -0.02
C ALA A 30 3.88 14.46 -0.20
N PRO A 31 4.58 15.57 -0.52
CA PRO A 31 3.97 16.88 -0.73
C PRO A 31 2.86 16.87 -1.77
N LEU A 32 1.90 17.77 -1.61
CA LEU A 32 0.76 17.91 -2.52
C LEU A 32 1.17 18.74 -3.74
N GLU A 33 1.60 18.05 -4.79
CA GLU A 33 2.03 18.68 -6.05
C GLU A 33 1.02 18.36 -7.16
N TYR A 34 0.62 19.38 -7.92
CA TYR A 34 -0.33 19.24 -9.03
C TYR A 34 0.13 18.20 -10.05
N ASP A 35 1.41 18.23 -10.42
CA ASP A 35 2.00 17.34 -11.44
C ASP A 35 1.98 15.86 -11.04
N THR A 36 1.92 15.55 -9.74
CA THR A 36 2.00 14.17 -9.25
C THR A 36 0.66 13.61 -8.77
N ILE A 37 -0.36 14.45 -8.57
CA ILE A 37 -1.61 14.04 -7.93
C ILE A 37 -2.35 12.96 -8.74
N THR A 38 -2.42 13.13 -10.07
CA THR A 38 -3.10 12.20 -10.98
C THR A 38 -2.34 10.89 -11.08
N ALA A 39 -1.02 10.96 -11.26
CA ALA A 39 -0.16 9.78 -11.35
C ALA A 39 -0.22 8.93 -10.07
N ARG A 40 -0.17 9.56 -8.89
CA ARG A 40 -0.32 8.86 -7.59
C ARG A 40 -1.69 8.23 -7.44
N SER A 41 -2.73 8.90 -7.92
CA SER A 41 -4.10 8.40 -7.85
C SER A 41 -4.29 7.15 -8.71
N LEU A 42 -3.73 7.14 -9.92
CA LEU A 42 -3.72 5.98 -10.79
C LEU A 42 -2.85 4.85 -10.22
N LEU A 43 -1.65 5.17 -9.76
CA LEU A 43 -0.71 4.20 -9.19
C LEU A 43 -1.34 3.43 -8.03
N SER A 44 -2.03 4.12 -7.12
CA SER A 44 -2.74 3.51 -5.99
C SER A 44 -3.68 2.38 -6.44
N LYS A 45 -4.47 2.63 -7.50
CA LYS A 45 -5.39 1.64 -8.08
C LYS A 45 -4.67 0.50 -8.79
N LEU A 46 -3.54 0.78 -9.44
CA LEU A 46 -2.75 -0.24 -10.15
C LEU A 46 -2.04 -1.19 -9.19
N LEU A 47 -1.54 -0.69 -8.05
CA LEU A 47 -0.81 -1.49 -7.06
C LEU A 47 -1.63 -2.63 -6.46
N VAL A 48 -2.97 -2.50 -6.43
CA VAL A 48 -3.87 -3.52 -5.90
C VAL A 48 -4.44 -4.45 -6.98
N ARG A 49 -3.97 -4.32 -8.22
CA ARG A 49 -4.53 -5.02 -9.37
C ARG A 49 -3.67 -6.20 -9.82
N ALA A 50 -2.36 -5.98 -9.95
CA ALA A 50 -1.41 -6.99 -10.42
C ALA A 50 -0.01 -6.69 -9.92
N THR A 51 0.86 -7.70 -9.97
CA THR A 51 2.29 -7.57 -9.67
C THR A 51 3.12 -8.27 -10.74
N LYS A 52 4.44 -8.10 -10.72
CA LYS A 52 5.33 -8.85 -11.63
C LYS A 52 5.17 -10.37 -11.52
N LYS A 53 4.90 -10.89 -10.30
CA LYS A 53 4.71 -12.33 -10.05
C LYS A 53 3.29 -12.81 -10.39
N TRP A 54 2.29 -11.95 -10.19
CA TRP A 54 0.88 -12.21 -10.52
C TRP A 54 0.38 -11.13 -11.50
N PRO A 55 0.66 -11.28 -12.81
CA PRO A 55 0.53 -10.20 -13.79
C PRO A 55 -0.92 -9.92 -14.23
N THR A 56 -1.90 -10.71 -13.77
CA THR A 56 -3.32 -10.52 -14.07
C THR A 56 -4.14 -10.41 -12.79
N ASP A 57 -5.24 -9.66 -12.84
CA ASP A 57 -6.20 -9.54 -11.73
C ASP A 57 -6.61 -10.91 -11.19
N LYS A 58 -6.91 -11.85 -12.09
CA LYS A 58 -7.29 -13.22 -11.71
C LYS A 58 -6.18 -13.92 -10.94
N SER A 59 -4.95 -13.91 -11.46
CA SER A 59 -3.81 -14.55 -10.79
C SER A 59 -3.51 -13.95 -9.42
N PHE A 60 -3.67 -12.64 -9.28
CA PHE A 60 -3.41 -11.93 -8.03
C PHE A 60 -4.49 -12.22 -6.99
N ASN A 61 -5.77 -12.16 -7.39
CA ASN A 61 -6.89 -12.48 -6.49
C ASN A 61 -6.92 -13.97 -6.10
N ASN A 62 -6.57 -14.89 -7.00
CA ASN A 62 -6.43 -16.31 -6.65
C ASN A 62 -5.38 -16.51 -5.55
N HIS A 63 -4.23 -15.84 -5.67
CA HIS A 63 -3.19 -15.94 -4.63
C HIS A 63 -3.67 -15.37 -3.28
N LEU A 64 -4.40 -14.26 -3.29
CA LEU A 64 -5.01 -13.71 -2.07
C LEU A 64 -6.05 -14.65 -1.46
N ALA A 65 -6.84 -15.35 -2.29
CA ALA A 65 -7.78 -16.36 -1.84
C ALA A 65 -7.07 -17.54 -1.16
N ASP A 66 -5.94 -18.00 -1.71
CA ASP A 66 -5.11 -19.06 -1.12
C ASP A 66 -4.52 -18.63 0.25
N LEU A 67 -4.32 -17.34 0.46
CA LEU A 67 -3.90 -16.75 1.74
C LEU A 67 -5.10 -16.57 2.69
N TYR A 68 -5.88 -17.63 2.89
CA TYR A 68 -7.04 -17.67 3.77
C TYR A 68 -8.11 -16.60 3.45
N GLY A 69 -8.28 -16.26 2.17
CA GLY A 69 -9.23 -15.22 1.76
C GLY A 69 -8.75 -13.80 2.11
N ALA A 70 -7.45 -13.56 2.09
CA ALA A 70 -6.89 -12.22 2.25
C ALA A 70 -7.45 -11.26 1.18
N TYR A 71 -7.43 -9.96 1.48
CA TYR A 71 -7.78 -8.92 0.52
C TYR A 71 -6.84 -7.73 0.66
N VAL A 72 -6.67 -7.00 -0.44
CA VAL A 72 -5.89 -5.77 -0.48
C VAL A 72 -6.73 -4.66 -1.09
N ASN A 73 -6.62 -3.46 -0.54
CA ASN A 73 -7.28 -2.27 -1.05
C ASN A 73 -6.34 -1.07 -0.95
N SER A 74 -6.72 0.01 -1.62
CA SER A 74 -5.94 1.24 -1.68
C SER A 74 -6.84 2.44 -1.57
N THR A 75 -6.45 3.41 -0.75
CA THR A 75 -7.15 4.68 -0.59
C THR A 75 -6.15 5.82 -0.72
N ILE A 76 -6.59 6.92 -1.33
CA ILE A 76 -5.83 8.17 -1.42
C ILE A 76 -6.59 9.21 -0.61
N SER A 77 -5.86 9.99 0.18
CA SER A 77 -6.39 11.15 0.87
C SER A 77 -5.42 12.32 0.75
N LYS A 78 -5.97 13.54 0.72
CA LYS A 78 -5.18 14.76 0.91
C LYS A 78 -4.99 14.91 2.42
N PHE A 79 -3.75 15.01 2.87
CA PHE A 79 -3.49 15.41 4.24
C PHE A 79 -3.81 16.91 4.33
N LYS A 80 -4.71 17.27 5.22
CA LYS A 80 -5.09 18.65 5.49
C LYS A 80 -4.63 18.93 6.91
N ASP A 81 -3.92 20.04 7.10
CA ASP A 81 -3.59 20.55 8.43
C ASP A 81 -4.86 20.86 9.22
#